data_AF-A0A1L9T8X6-F1
#
_entry.id   AF-A0A1L9T8X6-F1
#
_cell.length_a   1.000
_cell.length_b   1.000
_cell.length_c   1.000
_cell.angle_alpha   90.00
_cell.angle_beta   90.00
_cell.angle_gamma   90.00
#
_symmetry.space_group_name_H-M   'P 1'
#
loop_
_entity.id
_entity.type
_entity.pdbx_description
1 polymer ?
#
loop_
_entity_poly.entity_id
_entity_poly.type
_entity_poly.pdbx_seq_one_letter_code
_entity_poly.pdbx_strand_id
1 'polypeptide(L)'
;MDHAKLAKMQASVRIGGKGTPRRKVKKVHKSSGADDKKLQATLKKMNVQPIQAIEEVNMFKEDGNVIHFAAPKVHASVPSNTFALYGNGEEKELTELVPGILNQLGPDSLASLRKLAESYQNMQKSQGGDKKDEDEDDIPDLVEGENFENTVE
;
A
#
# COMPACT_ATOMS: atom_id res chain seq x y z
N MET A 1 -25.77 -21.80 59.21
CA MET A 1 -26.01 -21.22 57.87
C MET A 1 -27.51 -21.18 57.65
N ASP A 2 -28.08 -19.99 57.54
CA ASP A 2 -29.54 -19.81 57.54
C ASP A 2 -30.12 -20.05 56.14
N HIS A 3 -30.57 -21.29 55.89
CA HIS A 3 -30.94 -21.79 54.56
C HIS A 3 -32.05 -20.99 53.88
N ALA A 4 -32.98 -20.42 54.65
CA ALA A 4 -34.08 -19.61 54.12
C ALA A 4 -33.57 -18.28 53.51
N LYS A 5 -32.54 -17.68 54.11
CA LYS A 5 -31.93 -16.43 53.63
C LYS A 5 -31.11 -16.67 52.36
N LEU A 6 -30.44 -17.83 52.29
CA LEU A 6 -29.68 -18.25 51.11
C LEU A 6 -30.60 -18.53 49.91
N ALA A 7 -31.74 -19.21 50.12
CA ALA A 7 -32.74 -19.47 49.09
C ALA A 7 -33.37 -18.18 48.54
N LYS A 8 -33.63 -17.20 49.40
CA LYS A 8 -34.17 -15.89 49.00
C LYS A 8 -33.16 -15.06 48.18
N MET A 9 -31.86 -15.20 48.44
CA MET A 9 -30.80 -14.60 47.60
C MET A 9 -30.64 -15.32 46.25
N GLN A 10 -30.80 -16.65 46.20
CA GLN A 10 -30.78 -17.41 44.93
C GLN A 10 -31.96 -17.07 44.00
N ALA A 11 -33.14 -16.73 44.54
CA ALA A 11 -34.28 -16.28 43.73
C ALA A 11 -34.09 -14.86 43.15
N SER A 12 -33.14 -14.08 43.69
CA SER A 12 -32.80 -12.72 43.22
C SER A 12 -31.69 -12.69 42.18
N VAL A 13 -31.25 -13.86 41.69
CA VAL A 13 -30.30 -13.93 40.58
C VAL A 13 -30.97 -13.29 39.38
N ARG A 14 -30.30 -12.27 38.82
CA ARG A 14 -30.72 -11.45 37.68
C ARG A 14 -30.83 -12.26 36.39
N ILE A 15 -31.68 -13.28 36.37
CA ILE A 15 -32.05 -14.08 35.20
C ILE A 15 -33.23 -13.33 34.62
N GLY A 16 -32.96 -12.45 33.65
CA GLY A 16 -33.98 -11.56 33.08
C GLY A 16 -35.24 -12.30 32.66
N GLY A 17 -36.36 -12.00 33.33
CA GLY A 17 -37.71 -12.51 33.02
C GLY A 17 -38.61 -11.41 32.45
N LYS A 18 -39.83 -11.81 32.04
CA LYS A 18 -40.86 -10.89 31.50
C LYS A 18 -41.20 -9.82 32.56
N GLY A 19 -40.95 -8.55 32.25
CA GLY A 19 -41.15 -7.42 33.16
C GLY A 19 -39.91 -6.96 33.95
N THR A 20 -38.77 -7.67 33.84
CA THR A 20 -37.52 -7.19 34.43
C THR A 20 -36.90 -6.07 33.58
N PRO A 21 -36.33 -5.00 34.19
CA PRO A 21 -35.72 -3.91 33.44
C PRO A 21 -34.57 -4.42 32.56
N ARG A 22 -34.71 -4.34 31.24
CA ARG A 22 -33.63 -4.66 30.30
C ARG A 22 -32.51 -3.63 30.47
N ARG A 23 -31.27 -4.09 30.63
CA ARG A 23 -30.10 -3.20 30.61
C ARG A 23 -30.07 -2.47 29.27
N LYS A 24 -30.12 -1.13 29.29
CA LYS A 24 -29.93 -0.33 28.07
C LYS A 24 -28.56 -0.65 27.48
N VAL A 25 -28.54 -1.15 26.25
CA VAL A 25 -27.32 -1.31 25.47
C VAL A 25 -26.89 0.09 25.01
N LYS A 26 -25.76 0.58 25.51
CA LYS A 26 -25.14 1.79 24.98
C LYS A 26 -24.49 1.45 23.65
N LYS A 27 -25.19 1.73 22.55
CA LYS A 27 -24.60 1.65 21.21
C LYS A 27 -23.66 2.84 21.04
N VAL A 28 -22.37 2.60 21.22
CA VAL A 28 -21.34 3.63 21.02
C VAL A 28 -21.14 3.79 19.51
N HIS A 29 -21.61 4.90 18.97
CA HIS A 29 -21.28 5.29 17.61
C HIS A 29 -19.88 5.91 17.62
N LYS A 30 -18.91 5.26 16.96
CA LYS A 30 -17.60 5.84 16.70
C LYS A 30 -17.80 6.97 15.68
N SER A 31 -17.61 8.23 16.08
CA SER A 31 -17.61 9.36 15.15
C SER A 31 -16.21 9.52 14.57
N SER A 32 -15.98 9.09 13.34
CA SER A 32 -14.69 9.24 12.65
C SER A 32 -14.32 10.71 12.35
N GLY A 33 -15.32 11.60 12.21
CA GLY A 33 -15.09 13.00 11.79
C GLY A 33 -14.55 13.94 12.88
N ALA A 34 -14.66 13.59 14.17
CA ALA A 34 -14.12 14.43 15.25
C ALA A 34 -12.59 14.33 15.34
N ASP A 35 -12.04 13.17 15.00
CA ASP A 35 -10.61 12.91 15.11
C ASP A 35 -9.84 13.54 13.94
N ASP A 36 -10.41 13.58 12.74
CA ASP A 36 -9.80 14.27 11.59
C ASP A 36 -9.61 15.77 11.83
N LYS A 37 -10.60 16.45 12.42
CA LYS A 37 -10.47 17.87 12.80
C LYS A 37 -9.37 18.12 13.83
N LYS A 38 -9.20 17.19 14.79
CA LYS A 38 -8.14 17.28 15.78
C LYS A 38 -6.78 17.05 15.14
N LEU A 39 -6.67 16.07 14.24
CA LEU A 39 -5.45 15.77 13.50
C LEU A 39 -5.04 16.95 12.60
N GLN A 40 -5.99 17.58 11.91
CA GLN A 40 -5.72 18.79 11.14
C GLN A 40 -5.26 19.94 12.03
N ALA A 41 -5.85 20.10 13.22
CA ALA A 41 -5.43 21.12 14.17
C ALA A 41 -4.01 20.88 14.72
N THR A 42 -3.61 19.62 14.96
CA THR A 42 -2.24 19.28 15.40
C THR A 42 -1.23 19.47 14.27
N LEU A 43 -1.55 19.06 13.05
CA LEU A 43 -0.69 19.28 11.87
C LEU A 43 -0.50 20.77 11.61
N LYS A 44 -1.56 21.59 11.75
CA LYS A 44 -1.44 23.05 11.63
C LYS A 44 -0.50 23.66 12.67
N LYS A 45 -0.44 23.11 13.90
CA LYS A 45 0.51 23.56 14.93
C LYS A 45 1.97 23.24 14.59
N MET A 46 2.22 22.17 13.84
CA MET A 46 3.55 21.85 13.30
C MET A 46 3.90 22.66 12.04
N ASN A 47 3.10 23.70 11.74
CA ASN A 47 3.30 24.62 10.64
C ASN A 47 3.30 23.95 9.26
N VAL A 48 2.56 22.84 9.12
CA VAL A 48 2.43 22.09 7.87
C VAL A 48 1.56 22.89 6.88
N GLN A 49 2.06 23.12 5.67
CA GLN A 49 1.41 23.90 4.61
C GLN A 49 0.98 23.00 3.45
N PRO A 50 -0.15 23.28 2.77
CA PRO A 50 -0.57 22.51 1.60
C PRO A 50 0.41 22.74 0.44
N ILE A 51 0.84 21.65 -0.21
CA ILE A 51 1.54 21.69 -1.49
C ILE A 51 0.51 21.41 -2.59
N GLN A 52 0.47 22.27 -3.61
CA GLN A 52 -0.44 22.12 -4.74
C GLN A 52 0.25 21.41 -5.90
N ALA A 53 -0.55 20.87 -6.82
CA ALA A 53 -0.08 20.23 -8.06
C ALA A 53 0.88 19.02 -7.83
N ILE A 54 0.58 18.18 -6.84
CA ILE A 54 1.24 16.88 -6.70
C ILE A 54 0.51 15.88 -7.60
N GLU A 55 1.23 15.33 -8.56
CA GLU A 55 0.72 14.33 -9.49
C GLU A 55 0.72 12.93 -8.87
N GLU A 56 1.79 12.58 -8.16
CA GLU A 56 1.93 11.28 -7.52
C GLU A 56 2.88 11.32 -6.32
N VAL A 57 2.70 10.35 -5.41
CA VAL A 57 3.66 10.05 -4.35
C VAL A 57 3.91 8.56 -4.33
N ASN A 58 5.18 8.18 -4.33
CA ASN A 58 5.63 6.79 -4.33
C ASN A 58 6.39 6.50 -3.03
N MET A 59 5.97 5.48 -2.30
CA MET A 59 6.70 4.95 -1.14
C MET A 59 7.29 3.59 -1.47
N PHE A 60 8.61 3.53 -1.59
CA PHE A 60 9.34 2.29 -1.84
C PHE A 60 9.48 1.49 -0.55
N LYS A 61 9.03 0.24 -0.58
CA LYS A 61 9.23 -0.71 0.52
C LYS A 61 10.45 -1.59 0.25
N GLU A 62 10.99 -2.17 1.32
CA GLU A 62 12.11 -3.11 1.23
C GLU A 62 11.73 -4.41 0.50
N ASP A 63 10.44 -4.76 0.51
CA ASP A 63 9.90 -5.96 -0.13
C ASP A 63 9.87 -5.89 -1.67
N GLY A 64 10.23 -4.75 -2.27
CA GLY A 64 10.17 -4.51 -3.72
C GLY A 64 8.82 -3.96 -4.21
N ASN A 65 7.81 -3.90 -3.34
CA ASN A 65 6.53 -3.25 -3.63
C ASN A 65 6.58 -1.74 -3.40
N VAL A 66 5.72 -1.01 -4.11
CA VAL A 66 5.57 0.44 -4.01
C VAL A 66 4.16 0.77 -3.55
N ILE A 67 4.02 1.60 -2.53
CA ILE A 67 2.72 2.22 -2.22
C ILE A 67 2.61 3.47 -3.09
N HIS A 68 1.76 3.40 -4.10
CA HIS A 68 1.52 4.46 -5.06
C HIS A 68 0.26 5.24 -4.69
N PHE A 69 0.37 6.57 -4.70
CA PHE A 69 -0.74 7.49 -4.54
C PHE A 69 -0.90 8.30 -5.82
N ALA A 70 -2.02 8.15 -6.52
CA ALA A 70 -2.37 8.98 -7.67
C ALA A 70 -3.04 10.28 -7.21
N ALA A 71 -2.46 11.43 -7.55
CA ALA A 71 -2.90 12.79 -7.22
C ALA A 71 -3.30 13.00 -5.73
N PRO A 72 -2.43 12.68 -4.76
CA PRO A 72 -2.74 12.88 -3.35
C PRO A 72 -2.77 14.36 -2.97
N LYS A 73 -3.58 14.67 -1.95
CA LYS A 73 -3.46 15.96 -1.27
C LYS A 73 -2.31 15.86 -0.28
N VAL A 74 -1.35 16.78 -0.37
CA VAL A 74 -0.16 16.77 0.48
C VAL A 74 -0.10 18.04 1.31
N HIS A 75 0.14 17.90 2.60
CA HIS A 75 0.58 18.99 3.45
C HIS A 75 2.00 18.68 3.92
N ALA A 76 2.93 19.61 3.80
CA ALA A 76 4.30 19.42 4.26
C ALA A 76 4.81 20.61 5.07
N SER A 77 5.72 20.31 5.99
CA SER A 77 6.61 21.30 6.60
C SER A 77 8.03 20.91 6.21
N VAL A 78 8.58 21.62 5.22
CA VAL A 78 9.97 21.42 4.74
C VAL A 78 11.00 21.65 5.86
N PRO A 79 10.89 22.70 6.70
CA PRO A 79 11.84 22.91 7.80
C PRO A 79 11.83 21.78 8.84
N SER A 80 10.70 21.08 8.98
CA SER A 80 10.52 19.99 9.96
C SER A 80 10.59 18.60 9.34
N ASN A 81 10.93 18.49 8.05
CA ASN A 81 10.94 17.23 7.29
C ASN A 81 9.69 16.36 7.52
N THR A 82 8.53 16.99 7.64
CA THR A 82 7.27 16.30 8.00
C THR A 82 6.29 16.41 6.84
N PHE A 83 5.80 15.28 6.36
CA PHE A 83 4.84 15.19 5.26
C PHE A 83 3.58 14.46 5.73
N ALA A 84 2.42 15.05 5.49
CA ALA A 84 1.11 14.48 5.74
C ALA A 84 0.40 14.28 4.39
N LEU A 85 0.19 13.01 4.06
CA LEU A 85 -0.37 12.56 2.79
C LEU A 85 -1.82 12.13 2.98
N TYR A 86 -2.69 12.59 2.10
CA TYR A 86 -4.11 12.30 2.11
C TYR A 86 -4.49 11.76 0.74
N GLY A 87 -4.95 10.53 0.71
CA GLY A 87 -5.32 9.87 -0.53
C GLY A 87 -5.40 8.36 -0.33
N ASN A 88 -5.87 7.68 -1.36
CA ASN A 88 -5.87 6.23 -1.39
C ASN A 88 -4.50 5.77 -1.88
N GLY A 89 -3.83 4.96 -1.07
CA GLY A 89 -2.59 4.30 -1.46
C GLY A 89 -2.90 2.92 -2.03
N GLU A 90 -2.40 2.64 -3.22
CA GLU A 90 -2.47 1.34 -3.87
C GLU A 90 -1.10 0.67 -3.76
N GLU A 91 -1.07 -0.59 -3.36
CA GLU A 91 0.16 -1.38 -3.39
C GLU A 91 0.33 -1.95 -4.80
N LYS A 92 1.41 -1.56 -5.47
CA LYS A 92 1.76 -1.99 -6.82
C LYS A 92 3.15 -2.61 -6.82
N GLU A 93 3.39 -3.54 -7.73
CA GLU A 93 4.74 -4.03 -7.97
C GLU A 93 5.55 -2.96 -8.72
N LEU A 94 6.87 -2.94 -8.47
CA LEU A 94 7.75 -1.98 -9.12
C LEU A 94 7.74 -2.12 -10.65
N THR A 95 7.58 -3.34 -11.15
CA THR A 95 7.52 -3.71 -12.57
C THR A 95 6.34 -3.06 -13.31
N GLU A 96 5.20 -2.84 -12.64
CA GLU A 96 4.01 -2.23 -13.25
C GLU A 96 4.14 -0.72 -13.46
N LEU A 97 5.06 -0.07 -12.74
CA LEU A 97 5.31 1.37 -12.81
C LEU A 97 6.50 1.73 -13.72
N VAL A 98 7.14 0.74 -14.32
CA VAL A 98 8.19 0.92 -15.34
C VAL A 98 7.54 1.30 -16.67
N PRO A 99 8.07 2.28 -17.44
CA PRO A 99 9.38 2.91 -17.29
C PRO A 99 9.43 4.21 -16.48
N GLY A 100 8.28 4.85 -16.19
CA GLY A 100 8.24 6.19 -15.58
C GLY A 100 8.91 6.28 -14.20
N ILE A 101 8.83 5.21 -13.41
CA ILE A 101 9.37 5.15 -12.05
C ILE A 101 10.90 5.16 -11.99
N LEU A 102 11.59 4.80 -13.09
CA LEU A 102 13.05 4.65 -13.11
C LEU A 102 13.79 5.94 -12.75
N ASN A 103 13.24 7.09 -13.13
CA ASN A 103 13.83 8.40 -12.85
C ASN A 103 13.70 8.82 -11.38
N GLN A 104 12.86 8.12 -10.60
CA GLN A 104 12.63 8.37 -9.18
C GLN A 104 13.36 7.38 -8.28
N LEU A 105 13.89 6.29 -8.86
CA LEU A 105 14.65 5.29 -8.13
C LEU A 105 16.07 5.79 -7.83
N GLY A 106 16.51 5.53 -6.60
CA GLY A 106 17.93 5.65 -6.24
C GLY A 106 18.77 4.50 -6.80
N PRO A 107 20.11 4.62 -6.78
CA PRO A 107 21.01 3.58 -7.25
C PRO A 107 20.81 2.23 -6.55
N ASP A 108 20.46 2.26 -5.25
CA ASP A 108 20.21 1.05 -4.46
C ASP A 108 18.94 0.32 -4.92
N SER A 109 17.86 1.05 -5.20
CA SER A 109 16.60 0.47 -5.68
C SER A 109 16.70 -0.06 -7.12
N LEU A 110 17.51 0.59 -7.96
CA LEU A 110 17.82 0.11 -9.31
C LEU A 110 18.60 -1.21 -9.29
N ALA A 111 19.53 -1.39 -8.35
CA ALA A 111 20.24 -2.64 -8.20
C ALA A 111 19.29 -3.80 -7.83
N SER A 112 18.31 -3.55 -6.96
CA SER A 112 17.26 -4.52 -6.62
C SER A 112 16.39 -4.87 -7.83
N LEU A 113 15.99 -3.87 -8.62
CA LEU A 113 15.21 -4.08 -9.84
C LEU A 113 16.01 -4.88 -10.90
N ARG A 114 17.30 -4.59 -11.08
CA ARG A 114 18.17 -5.37 -11.99
C ARG A 114 18.26 -6.84 -11.57
N LYS A 115 18.46 -7.11 -10.28
CA LYS A 115 18.48 -8.50 -9.76
C LYS A 115 17.14 -9.21 -9.97
N LEU A 116 16.03 -8.50 -9.83
CA LEU A 116 14.70 -9.04 -10.11
C LEU A 116 14.51 -9.32 -11.60
N ALA A 117 14.92 -8.40 -12.47
CA ALA A 117 14.84 -8.59 -13.93
C ALA A 117 15.72 -9.74 -14.40
N GLU A 118 16.94 -9.85 -13.89
CA GLU A 118 17.87 -10.96 -14.17
C GLU A 118 17.28 -12.30 -13.70
N SER A 119 16.61 -12.35 -12.54
CA SER A 119 15.98 -13.58 -12.04
C SER A 119 14.78 -14.00 -12.90
N TYR A 120 13.96 -13.05 -13.36
CA TYR A 120 12.87 -13.31 -14.30
C TYR A 120 13.38 -13.78 -15.66
N GLN A 121 14.41 -13.15 -16.22
CA GLN A 121 15.04 -13.59 -17.47
C GLN A 121 15.65 -14.99 -17.34
N ASN A 122 16.29 -15.30 -16.20
CA ASN A 122 16.83 -16.63 -15.95
C ASN A 122 15.73 -17.68 -15.77
N MET A 123 14.60 -17.35 -15.13
CA MET A 123 13.44 -18.25 -15.05
C MET A 123 12.79 -18.49 -16.41
N GLN A 124 12.68 -17.45 -17.24
CA GLN A 124 12.14 -17.56 -18.58
C GLN A 124 13.04 -18.38 -19.51
N LYS A 125 14.37 -18.25 -19.39
CA LYS A 125 15.34 -19.16 -20.04
C LYS A 125 15.28 -20.59 -19.51
N SER A 126 14.91 -20.78 -18.24
CA SER A 126 14.83 -22.12 -17.61
C SER A 126 13.50 -22.85 -17.86
N GLN A 127 12.41 -22.15 -18.15
CA GLN A 127 11.12 -22.75 -18.54
C GLN A 127 10.94 -22.93 -20.05
N GLY A 128 11.83 -22.39 -20.88
CA GLY A 128 11.88 -22.64 -22.33
C GLY A 128 12.73 -23.86 -22.74
N GLY A 129 13.25 -24.63 -21.78
CA GLY A 129 14.30 -25.62 -22.05
C GLY A 129 13.95 -27.10 -21.78
N ASP A 130 12.67 -27.48 -21.76
CA ASP A 130 12.29 -28.91 -21.76
C ASP A 130 10.97 -29.17 -22.53
N LYS A 131 10.99 -28.81 -23.81
CA LYS A 131 10.37 -29.66 -24.84
C LYS A 131 11.47 -30.01 -25.83
N LYS A 132 11.78 -31.30 -25.87
CA LYS A 132 12.59 -31.95 -26.89
C LYS A 132 12.26 -31.45 -28.30
N ASP A 133 13.36 -31.24 -29.01
CA ASP A 133 13.62 -31.60 -30.41
C ASP A 133 12.64 -31.06 -31.48
N GLU A 134 13.23 -30.27 -32.38
CA GLU A 134 12.75 -29.78 -33.68
C GLU A 134 11.95 -28.45 -33.62
N ASP A 135 12.48 -27.40 -34.27
CA ASP A 135 11.85 -26.10 -34.64
C ASP A 135 12.17 -24.81 -33.82
N GLU A 136 13.46 -24.47 -33.59
CA GLU A 136 13.87 -23.11 -33.14
C GLU A 136 14.90 -22.41 -34.06
N ASP A 137 14.93 -22.77 -35.35
CA ASP A 137 15.68 -22.11 -36.42
C ASP A 137 15.13 -20.72 -36.83
N ASP A 138 14.25 -20.08 -36.04
CA ASP A 138 13.47 -18.92 -36.48
C ASP A 138 13.53 -17.66 -35.58
N ILE A 139 14.46 -17.60 -34.62
CA ILE A 139 14.77 -16.35 -33.92
C ILE A 139 16.18 -15.89 -34.28
N PRO A 140 16.33 -15.00 -35.28
CA PRO A 140 17.64 -14.47 -35.64
C PRO A 140 18.19 -13.54 -34.54
N ASP A 141 19.48 -13.70 -34.25
CA ASP A 141 20.22 -12.87 -33.29
C ASP A 141 20.19 -11.39 -33.70
N LEU A 142 20.00 -10.51 -32.73
CA LEU A 142 19.93 -9.08 -32.96
C LEU A 142 21.34 -8.57 -33.34
N VAL A 143 21.53 -8.28 -34.63
CA VAL A 143 22.80 -7.78 -35.17
C VAL A 143 23.07 -6.38 -34.61
N GLU A 144 24.11 -6.24 -33.78
CA GLU A 144 24.60 -4.95 -33.30
C GLU A 144 25.19 -4.16 -34.49
N GLY A 145 24.39 -3.31 -35.15
CA GLY A 145 24.96 -2.36 -36.10
C GLY A 145 24.05 -1.69 -37.14
N GLU A 146 22.85 -2.19 -37.44
CA GLU A 146 22.02 -1.60 -38.51
C GLU A 146 20.80 -0.86 -37.98
N ASN A 147 20.97 0.44 -37.70
CA ASN A 147 19.87 1.37 -37.52
C ASN A 147 19.26 1.75 -38.88
N PHE A 148 17.94 1.63 -38.99
CA PHE A 148 17.10 1.86 -40.18
C PHE A 148 17.04 3.33 -40.70
N GLU A 149 17.93 4.22 -40.28
CA GLU A 149 17.84 5.66 -40.61
C GLU A 149 18.75 6.13 -41.77
N ASN A 150 19.56 5.26 -42.40
CA ASN A 150 20.61 5.70 -43.34
C ASN A 150 20.39 5.47 -44.83
N THR A 151 19.18 5.15 -45.30
CA THR A 151 18.89 5.15 -46.75
C THR A 151 17.55 5.81 -47.06
N VAL A 152 17.58 7.14 -47.06
CA VAL A 152 16.65 7.97 -47.83
C VAL A 152 17.48 8.60 -48.97
N GLU A 153 17.38 8.00 -50.16
CA GLU A 153 17.65 8.68 -51.44
C GLU A 153 16.33 8.80 -52.19
#